data_AF-A0AAW2NYE7-F1
#
_entry.id   AF-A0AAW2NYE7-F1
#
_cell.length_a   1.000
_cell.length_b   1.000
_cell.length_c   1.000
_cell.angle_alpha   90.00
_cell.angle_beta   90.00
_cell.angle_gamma   90.00
#
_symmetry.space_group_name_H-M   'P 1'
#
loop_
_entity.id
_entity.type
_entity.pdbx_description
1 polymer ?
#
loop_
_entity_poly.entity_id
_entity_poly.type
_entity_poly.pdbx_seq_one_letter_code
_entity_poly.pdbx_strand_id
1 'polypeptide(L)'
;MELHKFRYLKRLLDRRNENQADRYIDAVIGMEERARKCYAGSIDLSKNDFVKLMVRDGCFLIELLRYHGLKNLRDPDDPILQERTLIPQGNIGKNNQASAVEWDNINSASGLREAGIKFKKAKDYTSLMDIKFVGGVLRIPQLNIYYETESQFTNLVAYEQYLPDGEPRYVSDYTFFLHCLINTPHDVELLRRRGIIGNCLGNDEEVSLMFNRLGKSILTSSKFSYSQTFADVNKHYRRRTKKWVAKLWRDYFNSPWSILKFLAAVALLALAFLQTFYTVYSYYNPKTNSNGPPSGS
;
A
#
# COMPACT_ATOMS: atom_id res chain seq x y z
N MET A 1 -1.59 22.73 9.33
CA MET A 1 -0.35 22.39 8.59
C MET A 1 0.68 23.52 8.61
N GLU A 2 0.36 24.72 8.13
CA GLU A 2 1.31 25.86 8.10
C GLU A 2 1.91 26.23 9.47
N LEU A 3 1.11 26.22 10.54
CA LEU A 3 1.59 26.44 11.92
C LEU A 3 2.70 25.46 12.35
N HIS A 4 2.64 24.20 11.89
CA HIS A 4 3.69 23.21 12.19
C HIS A 4 4.97 23.53 11.41
N LYS A 5 4.86 23.88 10.12
CA LYS A 5 6.01 24.27 9.31
C LYS A 5 6.75 25.47 9.90
N PHE A 6 6.02 26.48 10.39
CA PHE A 6 6.60 27.62 11.11
C PHE A 6 7.30 27.21 12.41
N ARG A 7 6.67 26.33 13.20
CA ARG A 7 7.28 25.80 14.43
C ARG A 7 8.61 25.09 14.15
N TYR A 8 8.66 24.28 13.10
CA TYR A 8 9.86 23.54 12.71
C TYR A 8 10.98 24.44 12.18
N LEU A 9 10.64 25.44 11.38
CA LEU A 9 11.60 26.47 10.96
C LEU A 9 12.19 27.19 12.20
N LYS A 10 11.34 27.61 13.14
CA LYS A 10 11.80 28.26 14.37
C LYS A 10 12.74 27.36 15.18
N ARG A 11 12.40 26.09 15.37
CA ARG A 11 13.27 25.11 16.05
C ARG A 11 14.61 24.89 15.35
N LEU A 12 14.62 24.91 14.02
CA LEU A 12 15.85 24.78 13.24
C LEU A 12 16.78 25.97 13.45
N LEU A 13 16.21 27.18 13.43
CA LEU A 13 16.90 28.42 13.75
C LEU A 13 17.46 28.41 15.19
N ASP A 14 16.62 28.08 16.18
CA ASP A 14 17.00 28.03 17.59
C ASP A 14 18.20 27.09 17.84
N ARG A 15 18.21 25.88 17.25
CA ARG A 15 19.32 24.92 17.41
C ARG A 15 20.62 25.37 16.74
N ARG A 16 20.54 26.19 15.71
CA ARG A 16 21.70 26.75 15.01
C ARG A 16 22.18 28.05 15.63
N ASN A 17 21.45 28.54 16.63
CA ASN A 17 21.63 29.87 17.21
C ASN A 17 21.54 30.97 16.13
N GLU A 18 20.61 30.81 15.19
CA GLU A 18 20.34 31.72 14.10
C GLU A 18 19.02 32.46 14.37
N ASN A 19 18.96 33.78 14.14
CA ASN A 19 17.74 34.57 14.37
C ASN A 19 16.90 34.76 13.10
N GLN A 20 17.48 34.49 11.92
CA GLN A 20 16.89 34.76 10.62
C GLN A 20 17.17 33.62 9.65
N ALA A 21 16.27 33.42 8.70
CA ALA A 21 16.33 32.33 7.73
C ALA A 21 17.07 32.70 6.44
N ASP A 22 17.78 33.83 6.42
CA ASP A 22 18.35 34.44 5.20
C ASP A 22 19.28 33.48 4.46
N ARG A 23 20.13 32.76 5.19
CA ARG A 23 21.00 31.72 4.62
C ARG A 23 20.21 30.63 3.86
N TYR A 24 19.05 30.22 4.37
CA TYR A 24 18.22 29.21 3.71
C TYR A 24 17.50 29.80 2.51
N ILE A 25 17.04 31.05 2.61
CA ILE A 25 16.46 31.82 1.51
C ILE A 25 17.47 31.93 0.37
N ASP A 26 18.71 32.35 0.66
CA ASP A 26 19.79 32.48 -0.34
C ASP A 26 20.15 31.13 -0.99
N ALA A 27 20.09 30.04 -0.22
CA ALA A 27 20.35 28.71 -0.76
C ALA A 27 19.29 28.25 -1.76
N VAL A 28 18.02 28.66 -1.59
CA VAL A 28 16.91 28.19 -2.42
C VAL A 28 16.41 29.20 -3.45
N ILE A 29 16.78 30.49 -3.33
CA ILE A 29 16.31 31.56 -4.23
C ILE A 29 16.70 31.31 -5.69
N GLY A 30 17.88 30.73 -5.94
CA GLY A 30 18.34 30.35 -7.27
C GLY A 30 17.62 29.14 -7.87
N MET A 31 16.93 28.36 -7.04
CA MET A 31 16.13 27.21 -7.48
C MET A 31 14.67 27.56 -7.73
N GLU A 32 14.25 28.79 -7.41
CA GLU A 32 12.84 29.20 -7.43
C GLU A 32 12.16 28.96 -8.78
N GLU A 33 12.74 29.48 -9.87
CA GLU A 33 12.12 29.39 -11.19
C GLU A 33 11.98 27.94 -11.67
N ARG A 34 12.99 27.12 -11.38
CA ARG A 34 12.97 25.68 -11.70
C ARG A 34 11.92 24.96 -10.87
N ALA A 35 11.89 25.22 -9.57
CA ALA A 35 10.93 24.61 -8.67
C ALA A 35 9.50 24.99 -9.06
N ARG A 36 9.22 26.26 -9.34
CA ARG A 36 7.89 26.75 -9.73
C ARG A 36 7.36 26.06 -10.99
N LYS A 37 8.22 25.77 -11.98
CA LYS A 37 7.86 25.02 -13.20
C LYS A 37 7.50 23.55 -12.93
N CYS A 38 7.93 22.98 -11.80
CA CYS A 38 7.65 21.60 -11.43
C CYS A 38 6.31 21.43 -10.70
N TYR A 39 5.67 22.51 -10.24
CA TYR A 39 4.36 22.44 -9.61
C TYR A 39 3.25 22.42 -10.67
N ALA A 40 2.23 21.61 -10.43
CA ALA A 40 1.03 21.59 -11.28
C ALA A 40 0.19 22.86 -11.03
N GLY A 41 -0.02 23.65 -12.08
CA GLY A 41 -0.82 24.89 -12.04
C GLY A 41 0.00 26.17 -11.86
N SER A 42 -0.62 27.31 -12.13
CA SER A 42 -0.01 28.63 -11.90
C SER A 42 -0.04 28.98 -10.41
N ILE A 43 1.13 29.09 -9.80
CA ILE A 43 1.23 29.55 -8.41
C ILE A 43 1.16 31.07 -8.38
N ASP A 44 0.04 31.60 -7.89
CA ASP A 44 -0.18 33.04 -7.67
C ASP A 44 0.51 33.52 -6.39
N LEU A 45 1.84 33.38 -6.33
CA LEU A 45 2.68 33.87 -5.25
C LEU A 45 3.82 34.68 -5.82
N SER A 46 4.19 35.76 -5.13
CA SER A 46 5.42 36.50 -5.46
C SER A 46 6.64 35.57 -5.39
N LYS A 47 7.73 35.93 -6.08
CA LYS A 47 9.00 35.18 -6.00
C LYS A 47 9.44 35.00 -4.54
N ASN A 48 9.39 36.07 -3.75
CA ASN A 48 9.82 36.06 -2.36
C ASN A 48 8.93 35.17 -1.48
N ASP A 49 7.61 35.20 -1.68
CA ASP A 49 6.69 34.40 -0.87
C ASP A 49 6.77 32.92 -1.21
N PHE A 50 6.99 32.59 -2.48
CA PHE A 50 7.23 31.22 -2.90
C PHE A 50 8.57 30.69 -2.37
N VAL A 51 9.64 31.49 -2.36
CA VAL A 51 10.92 31.11 -1.74
C VAL A 51 10.75 30.87 -0.24
N LYS A 52 10.00 31.71 0.47
CA LYS A 52 9.68 31.49 1.90
C LYS A 52 8.88 30.20 2.11
N LEU A 53 7.97 29.88 1.19
CA LEU A 53 7.23 28.61 1.21
C LEU A 53 8.17 27.43 1.00
N MET A 54 9.10 27.49 0.03
CA MET A 54 10.13 26.46 -0.18
C MET A 54 11.01 26.26 1.05
N VAL A 55 11.42 27.33 1.74
CA VAL A 55 12.22 27.23 2.98
C VAL A 55 11.42 26.55 4.09
N ARG A 56 10.15 26.92 4.28
CA ARG A 56 9.29 26.31 5.31
C ARG A 56 9.02 24.84 5.01
N ASP A 57 8.73 24.50 3.77
CA ASP A 57 8.48 23.13 3.33
C ASP A 57 9.76 22.28 3.42
N GLY A 58 10.89 22.82 2.99
CA GLY A 58 12.21 22.19 3.13
C GLY A 58 12.59 21.97 4.59
N CYS A 59 12.38 22.95 5.47
CA CYS A 59 12.62 22.80 6.91
C CYS A 59 11.68 21.79 7.54
N PHE A 60 10.40 21.81 7.18
CA PHE A 60 9.43 20.82 7.63
C PHE A 60 9.86 19.40 7.21
N LEU A 61 10.28 19.22 5.96
CA LEU A 61 10.81 17.95 5.46
C LEU A 61 12.10 17.54 6.16
N ILE A 62 13.04 18.46 6.38
CA ILE A 62 14.28 18.19 7.11
C ILE A 62 13.98 17.76 8.55
N GLU A 63 13.02 18.39 9.21
CA GLU A 63 12.60 18.00 10.56
C GLU A 63 11.84 16.69 10.59
N LEU A 64 10.98 16.44 9.60
CA LEU A 64 10.34 15.14 9.40
C LEU A 64 11.39 14.04 9.14
N LEU A 65 12.42 14.34 8.35
CA LEU A 65 13.54 13.44 8.10
C LEU A 65 14.44 13.26 9.33
N ARG A 66 14.63 14.28 10.16
CA ARG A 66 15.33 14.15 11.46
C ARG A 66 14.52 13.30 12.44
N TYR A 67 13.20 13.49 12.45
CA TYR A 67 12.24 12.66 13.19
C TYR A 67 12.32 11.18 12.76
N HIS A 68 12.64 10.91 11.49
CA HIS A 68 12.65 9.57 10.91
C HIS A 68 14.03 8.90 10.80
N GLY A 69 15.12 9.63 10.55
CA GLY A 69 16.39 9.07 10.07
C GLY A 69 17.67 9.44 10.85
N LEU A 70 17.67 10.45 11.73
CA LEU A 70 18.89 10.92 12.42
C LEU A 70 18.73 10.88 13.95
N LYS A 71 18.94 9.70 14.54
CA LYS A 71 18.77 9.41 15.98
C LYS A 71 19.49 10.40 16.92
N ASN A 72 20.60 11.00 16.49
CA ASN A 72 21.44 11.89 17.30
C ASN A 72 20.93 13.35 17.37
N LEU A 73 19.85 13.69 16.64
CA LEU A 73 19.34 15.06 16.53
C LEU A 73 17.90 15.21 17.07
N ARG A 74 17.41 14.19 17.80
CA ARG A 74 16.04 14.11 18.32
C ARG A 74 15.90 14.91 19.61
N ASP A 75 14.92 15.81 19.67
CA ASP A 75 14.52 16.54 20.89
C ASP A 75 13.50 15.70 21.67
N PRO A 76 13.73 15.28 22.92
CA PRO A 76 12.82 14.39 23.66
C PRO A 76 11.40 14.94 23.90
N ASP A 77 11.22 16.27 23.91
CA ASP A 77 9.98 16.94 24.32
C ASP A 77 9.13 17.48 23.15
N ASP A 78 9.34 16.97 21.93
CA ASP A 78 8.56 17.38 20.76
C ASP A 78 7.09 16.88 20.83
N PRO A 79 6.07 17.75 20.71
CA PRO A 79 4.66 17.36 20.71
C PRO A 79 4.27 16.33 19.63
N ILE A 80 4.99 16.26 18.51
CA ILE A 80 4.77 15.25 17.47
C ILE A 80 5.36 13.88 17.87
N LEU A 81 6.31 13.84 18.81
CA LEU A 81 6.89 12.60 19.37
C LEU A 81 5.96 11.86 20.33
N GLN A 82 4.88 12.48 20.78
CA GLN A 82 3.83 11.77 21.52
C GLN A 82 3.03 10.83 20.61
N GLU A 83 3.18 10.94 19.28
CA GLU A 83 2.57 10.06 18.29
C GLU A 83 3.60 9.04 17.76
N ARG A 84 3.27 7.75 17.84
CA ARG A 84 4.22 6.61 17.78
C ARG A 84 5.07 6.57 16.48
N THR A 85 6.37 6.31 16.65
CA THR A 85 7.47 6.36 15.66
C THR A 85 7.31 5.47 14.41
N LEU A 86 7.60 6.01 13.21
CA LEU A 86 7.51 5.27 11.92
C LEU A 86 8.71 4.37 11.55
N ILE A 87 9.94 4.56 12.09
CA ILE A 87 11.19 3.91 11.57
C ILE A 87 11.98 3.09 12.62
N PRO A 88 12.54 1.89 12.30
CA PRO A 88 13.15 0.95 13.25
C PRO A 88 14.33 1.54 14.02
N GLN A 89 14.31 1.40 15.34
CA GLN A 89 15.41 1.84 16.18
C GLN A 89 16.48 0.76 16.44
N GLY A 90 16.38 -0.43 15.85
CA GLY A 90 17.36 -1.52 16.03
C GLY A 90 18.22 -1.83 14.80
N ASN A 91 19.43 -2.36 15.04
CA ASN A 91 20.27 -2.97 14.01
C ASN A 91 19.51 -4.14 13.35
N ILE A 92 19.04 -3.93 12.13
CA ILE A 92 18.67 -5.03 11.24
C ILE A 92 19.98 -5.74 10.92
N GLY A 93 20.05 -7.03 11.27
CA GLY A 93 21.27 -7.82 11.20
C GLY A 93 21.97 -7.66 9.86
N LYS A 94 23.21 -7.15 9.90
CA LYS A 94 24.15 -7.25 8.77
C LYS A 94 24.39 -8.74 8.56
N ASN A 95 23.86 -9.33 7.49
CA ASN A 95 24.35 -10.59 6.98
C ASN A 95 24.21 -10.62 5.45
N ASN A 96 25.39 -10.55 4.84
CA ASN A 96 25.87 -11.13 3.59
C ASN A 96 25.32 -10.64 2.23
N GLN A 97 26.29 -10.41 1.35
CA GLN A 97 26.19 -10.19 -0.09
C GLN A 97 25.12 -11.12 -0.69
N ALA A 98 24.07 -10.53 -1.25
CA ALA A 98 23.12 -11.22 -2.10
C ALA A 98 23.02 -10.44 -3.40
N SER A 99 23.30 -11.14 -4.51
CA SER A 99 22.87 -10.80 -5.87
C SER A 99 21.43 -10.29 -5.86
N ALA A 100 21.06 -9.39 -6.77
CA ALA A 100 19.70 -8.88 -6.92
C ALA A 100 18.69 -10.04 -6.95
N VAL A 101 18.08 -10.33 -5.80
CA VAL A 101 17.09 -11.40 -5.67
C VAL A 101 15.79 -10.81 -6.19
N GLU A 102 15.33 -11.30 -7.33
CA GLU A 102 13.94 -11.15 -7.75
C GLU A 102 13.07 -11.77 -6.66
N TRP A 103 12.34 -10.96 -5.88
CA TRP A 103 11.47 -11.46 -4.84
C TRP A 103 10.05 -11.62 -5.38
N ASP A 104 9.41 -12.74 -5.04
CA ASP A 104 7.99 -12.95 -5.33
C ASP A 104 7.15 -12.00 -4.46
N ASN A 105 6.31 -11.18 -5.08
CA ASN A 105 5.33 -10.36 -4.35
C ASN A 105 4.39 -11.24 -3.51
N ILE A 106 3.87 -10.70 -2.42
CA ILE A 106 2.82 -11.34 -1.62
C ILE A 106 1.43 -10.99 -2.19
N ASN A 107 0.45 -11.85 -1.91
CA ASN A 107 -0.95 -11.58 -2.25
C ASN A 107 -1.53 -10.45 -1.38
N SER A 108 -2.67 -9.89 -1.81
CA SER A 108 -3.45 -8.90 -1.04
C SER A 108 -3.90 -9.43 0.32
N ALA A 109 -4.32 -8.53 1.20
CA ALA A 109 -4.79 -8.90 2.54
C ALA A 109 -5.95 -9.91 2.49
N SER A 110 -6.90 -9.70 1.57
CA SER A 110 -8.00 -10.63 1.29
C SER A 110 -7.50 -12.01 0.84
N GLY A 111 -6.62 -12.09 -0.16
CA GLY A 111 -6.08 -13.35 -0.66
C GLY A 111 -5.26 -14.12 0.38
N LEU A 112 -4.45 -13.41 1.19
CA LEU A 112 -3.72 -14.02 2.29
C LEU A 112 -4.67 -14.53 3.38
N ARG A 113 -5.75 -13.80 3.70
CA ARG A 113 -6.77 -14.24 4.65
C ARG A 113 -7.48 -15.50 4.18
N GLU A 114 -7.81 -15.61 2.90
CA GLU A 114 -8.44 -16.79 2.30
C GLU A 114 -7.54 -18.02 2.36
N ALA A 115 -6.24 -17.84 2.14
CA ALA A 115 -5.25 -18.88 2.41
C ALA A 115 -5.04 -19.15 3.91
N GLY A 116 -5.74 -18.45 4.79
CA GLY A 116 -5.79 -18.67 6.23
C GLY A 116 -4.64 -18.04 7.02
N ILE A 117 -3.89 -17.12 6.42
CA ILE A 117 -2.95 -16.25 7.13
C ILE A 117 -3.76 -15.24 7.95
N LYS A 118 -3.36 -15.02 9.20
CA LYS A 118 -4.07 -14.14 10.13
C LYS A 118 -3.34 -12.81 10.25
N PHE A 119 -4.10 -11.72 10.27
CA PHE A 119 -3.57 -10.38 10.53
C PHE A 119 -3.82 -9.99 12.00
N LYS A 120 -2.80 -9.40 12.65
CA LYS A 120 -2.92 -8.84 14.00
C LYS A 120 -2.13 -7.53 14.11
N LYS A 121 -2.68 -6.56 14.84
CA LYS A 121 -1.93 -5.39 15.29
C LYS A 121 -0.72 -5.83 16.14
N ALA A 122 0.47 -5.32 15.83
CA ALA A 122 1.65 -5.53 16.65
C ALA A 122 1.50 -4.76 17.98
N LYS A 123 1.90 -5.39 19.10
CA LYS A 123 1.86 -4.78 20.44
C LYS A 123 3.20 -4.17 20.83
N ASP A 124 4.28 -4.89 20.53
CA ASP A 124 5.65 -4.55 20.94
C ASP A 124 6.49 -4.21 19.69
N TYR A 125 6.46 -2.94 19.29
CA TYR A 125 7.23 -2.43 18.16
C TYR A 125 7.93 -1.12 18.52
N THR A 126 9.14 -0.95 18.00
CA THR A 126 9.91 0.31 18.13
C THR A 126 9.64 1.25 16.96
N SER A 127 9.03 0.70 15.90
CA SER A 127 8.80 1.33 14.62
C SER A 127 7.57 0.82 13.92
N LEU A 128 6.93 1.66 13.11
CA LEU A 128 5.82 1.25 12.26
C LEU A 128 6.23 0.31 11.12
N MET A 129 7.52 0.26 10.78
CA MET A 129 8.11 -0.67 9.82
C MET A 129 8.46 -2.04 10.45
N ASP A 130 8.27 -2.25 11.76
CA ASP A 130 8.58 -3.52 12.42
C ASP A 130 7.51 -4.60 12.13
N ILE A 131 7.41 -5.01 10.86
CA ILE A 131 6.49 -6.06 10.40
C ILE A 131 7.10 -7.44 10.64
N LYS A 132 6.33 -8.33 11.26
CA LYS A 132 6.80 -9.69 11.60
C LYS A 132 5.81 -10.74 11.15
N PHE A 133 6.30 -11.80 10.54
CA PHE A 133 5.50 -12.99 10.23
C PHE A 133 5.93 -14.17 11.11
N VAL A 134 5.01 -14.66 11.95
CA VAL A 134 5.31 -15.76 12.87
C VAL A 134 4.13 -16.73 12.93
N GLY A 135 4.36 -18.00 12.61
CA GLY A 135 3.35 -19.05 12.77
C GLY A 135 2.06 -18.85 11.97
N GLY A 136 2.14 -18.28 10.76
CA GLY A 136 0.96 -17.97 9.94
C GLY A 136 0.22 -16.71 10.37
N VAL A 137 0.80 -15.90 11.26
CA VAL A 137 0.26 -14.61 11.70
C VAL A 137 1.19 -13.49 11.24
N LEU A 138 0.65 -12.59 10.43
CA LEU A 138 1.32 -11.35 10.05
C LEU A 138 0.96 -10.27 11.08
N ARG A 139 1.98 -9.82 11.81
CA ARG A 139 1.88 -8.76 12.82
C ARG A 139 2.39 -7.46 12.22
N ILE A 140 1.50 -6.47 12.15
CA ILE A 140 1.77 -5.17 11.54
C ILE A 140 1.49 -4.09 12.59
N PRO A 141 2.43 -3.15 12.83
CA PRO A 141 2.17 -1.97 13.63
C PRO A 141 0.97 -1.15 13.12
N GLN A 142 0.29 -0.40 13.98
CA GLN A 142 -0.87 0.39 13.56
C GLN A 142 -0.44 1.66 12.82
N LEU A 143 -0.90 1.84 11.58
CA LEU A 143 -0.77 3.08 10.84
C LEU A 143 -2.10 3.85 10.87
N ASN A 144 -2.07 5.09 11.34
CA ASN A 144 -3.20 6.01 11.21
C ASN A 144 -3.03 6.82 9.93
N ILE A 145 -4.10 6.91 9.15
CA ILE A 145 -4.13 7.56 7.84
C ILE A 145 -4.95 8.84 7.95
N TYR A 146 -4.32 9.95 7.60
CA TYR A 146 -4.86 11.31 7.58
C TYR A 146 -4.72 11.91 6.17
N TYR A 147 -5.30 13.09 5.96
CA TYR A 147 -5.25 13.82 4.68
C TYR A 147 -3.83 14.07 4.16
N GLU A 148 -2.87 14.24 5.06
CA GLU A 148 -1.46 14.47 4.76
C GLU A 148 -0.63 13.20 4.55
N THR A 149 -1.19 12.01 4.83
CA THR A 149 -0.42 10.76 4.79
C THR A 149 0.13 10.49 3.38
N GLU A 150 -0.65 10.73 2.33
CA GLU A 150 -0.20 10.52 0.95
C GLU A 150 1.00 11.41 0.60
N SER A 151 0.94 12.70 0.94
CA SER A 151 2.02 13.65 0.63
C SER A 151 3.27 13.38 1.47
N GLN A 152 3.12 12.98 2.73
CA GLN A 152 4.22 12.56 3.59
C GLN A 152 4.95 11.34 2.99
N PHE A 153 4.23 10.27 2.65
CA PHE A 153 4.84 9.09 2.04
C PHE A 153 5.48 9.41 0.69
N THR A 154 4.80 10.19 -0.17
CA THR A 154 5.33 10.57 -1.48
C THR A 154 6.66 11.32 -1.35
N ASN A 155 6.72 12.31 -0.45
CA ASN A 155 7.93 13.11 -0.25
C ASN A 155 9.08 12.28 0.34
N LEU A 156 8.78 11.37 1.27
CA LEU A 156 9.79 10.48 1.85
C LEU A 156 10.32 9.46 0.84
N VAL A 157 9.45 8.89 0.00
CA VAL A 157 9.85 8.00 -1.10
C VAL A 157 10.71 8.75 -2.10
N ALA A 158 10.33 9.98 -2.49
CA ALA A 158 11.13 10.81 -3.40
C ALA A 158 12.51 11.15 -2.81
N TYR A 159 12.58 11.42 -1.50
CA TYR A 159 13.84 11.61 -0.80
C TYR A 159 14.72 10.36 -0.84
N GLU A 160 14.16 9.18 -0.51
CA GLU A 160 14.90 7.92 -0.54
C GLU A 160 15.37 7.58 -1.96
N GLN A 161 14.59 7.90 -2.99
CA GLN A 161 14.96 7.72 -4.39
C GLN A 161 16.19 8.53 -4.81
N TYR A 162 16.46 9.66 -4.15
CA TYR A 162 17.65 10.48 -4.40
C TYR A 162 18.90 9.99 -3.66
N LEU A 163 18.78 9.04 -2.73
CA LEU A 163 19.93 8.49 -2.04
C LEU A 163 20.80 7.64 -2.98
N PRO A 164 22.13 7.62 -2.76
CA PRO A 164 23.04 6.77 -3.54
C PRO A 164 22.65 5.29 -3.49
N ASP A 165 23.00 4.56 -4.55
CA ASP A 165 22.78 3.12 -4.61
C ASP A 165 23.46 2.39 -3.45
N GLY A 166 22.70 1.50 -2.81
CA GLY A 166 23.16 0.68 -1.69
C GLY A 166 22.67 1.13 -0.32
N GLU A 167 22.14 2.35 -0.21
CA GLU A 167 21.44 2.85 0.97
C GLU A 167 20.06 2.17 1.13
N PRO A 168 19.60 1.94 2.37
CA PRO A 168 18.31 1.33 2.63
C PRO A 168 17.16 2.29 2.28
N ARG A 169 16.13 1.77 1.61
CA ARG A 169 14.92 2.51 1.23
C ARG A 169 13.75 2.10 2.13
N TYR A 170 13.87 2.38 3.43
CA TYR A 170 12.94 1.83 4.44
C TYR A 170 11.48 2.25 4.24
N VAL A 171 11.25 3.52 3.93
CA VAL A 171 9.91 4.06 3.68
C VAL A 171 9.36 3.47 2.39
N SER A 172 10.15 3.47 1.33
CA SER A 172 9.79 2.89 0.03
C SER A 172 9.43 1.42 0.15
N ASP A 173 10.24 0.63 0.84
CA ASP A 173 10.01 -0.80 1.06
C ASP A 173 8.73 -1.02 1.88
N TYR A 174 8.47 -0.18 2.87
CA TYR A 174 7.27 -0.27 3.71
C TYR A 174 6.01 0.14 2.95
N THR A 175 6.06 1.24 2.19
CA THR A 175 4.95 1.68 1.35
C THR A 175 4.65 0.65 0.27
N PHE A 176 5.68 0.03 -0.32
CA PHE A 176 5.50 -1.09 -1.26
C PHE A 176 4.87 -2.30 -0.57
N PHE A 177 5.30 -2.65 0.64
CA PHE A 177 4.68 -3.73 1.43
C PHE A 177 3.18 -3.48 1.64
N LEU A 178 2.80 -2.26 2.04
CA LEU A 178 1.40 -1.87 2.24
C LEU A 178 0.62 -1.87 0.92
N HIS A 179 1.24 -1.38 -0.16
CA HIS A 179 0.66 -1.43 -1.50
C HIS A 179 0.32 -2.88 -1.91
N CYS A 180 1.22 -3.84 -1.72
CA CYS A 180 0.91 -5.25 -2.03
C CYS A 180 -0.29 -5.79 -1.22
N LEU A 181 -0.44 -5.37 0.05
CA LEU A 181 -1.53 -5.81 0.90
C LEU A 181 -2.86 -5.12 0.58
N ILE A 182 -2.83 -3.86 0.16
CA ILE A 182 -4.00 -2.99 0.03
C ILE A 182 -4.21 -2.66 -1.45
N ASN A 183 -5.03 -3.47 -2.11
CA ASN A 183 -5.40 -3.24 -3.51
C ASN A 183 -6.86 -2.76 -3.65
N THR A 184 -7.72 -3.15 -2.71
CA THR A 184 -9.17 -2.90 -2.75
C THR A 184 -9.68 -2.30 -1.43
N PRO A 185 -10.87 -1.67 -1.41
CA PRO A 185 -11.49 -1.19 -0.16
C PRO A 185 -11.69 -2.30 0.86
N HIS A 186 -11.97 -3.53 0.40
CA HIS A 186 -12.13 -4.71 1.26
C HIS A 186 -10.84 -5.07 2.00
N ASP A 187 -9.68 -4.87 1.36
CA ASP A 187 -8.39 -5.09 2.02
C ASP A 187 -8.18 -4.08 3.15
N VAL A 188 -8.55 -2.81 2.92
CA VAL A 188 -8.51 -1.75 3.95
C VAL A 188 -9.45 -2.09 5.10
N GLU A 189 -10.70 -2.47 4.80
CA GLU A 189 -11.69 -2.84 5.80
C GLU A 189 -11.19 -3.98 6.69
N LEU A 190 -10.61 -5.02 6.08
CA LEU A 190 -10.02 -6.16 6.76
C LEU A 190 -8.95 -5.71 7.77
N LEU A 191 -8.00 -4.89 7.33
CA LEU A 191 -6.91 -4.41 8.19
C LEU A 191 -7.42 -3.43 9.27
N ARG A 192 -8.41 -2.61 8.97
CA ARG A 192 -9.07 -1.69 9.90
C ARG A 192 -9.81 -2.45 11.01
N ARG A 193 -10.58 -3.49 10.67
CA ARG A 193 -11.21 -4.39 11.65
C ARG A 193 -10.21 -5.10 12.57
N ARG A 194 -8.93 -5.19 12.17
CA ARG A 194 -7.82 -5.72 12.99
C ARG A 194 -7.04 -4.66 13.75
N GLY A 195 -7.43 -3.39 13.64
CA GLY A 195 -6.75 -2.25 14.26
C GLY A 195 -5.38 -1.97 13.69
N ILE A 196 -5.07 -2.49 12.48
CA ILE A 196 -3.80 -2.25 11.80
C ILE A 196 -3.85 -0.92 11.04
N ILE A 197 -5.00 -0.59 10.44
CA ILE A 197 -5.24 0.71 9.81
C ILE A 197 -6.25 1.49 10.66
N GLY A 198 -5.88 2.71 11.07
CA GLY A 198 -6.82 3.73 11.52
C GLY A 198 -7.15 4.65 10.35
N ASN A 199 -8.42 4.76 9.97
CA ASN A 199 -8.83 5.59 8.83
C ASN A 199 -9.45 6.91 9.34
N CYS A 200 -8.74 8.02 9.13
CA CYS A 200 -9.21 9.39 9.37
C CYS A 200 -9.31 10.20 8.06
N LEU A 201 -9.08 9.56 6.91
CA LEU A 201 -9.08 10.19 5.59
C LEU A 201 -10.48 10.30 4.99
N GLY A 202 -11.38 9.39 5.37
CA GLY A 202 -12.75 9.34 4.87
C GLY A 202 -13.27 7.91 4.86
N ASN A 203 -13.31 7.30 3.67
CA ASN A 203 -13.80 5.93 3.46
C ASN A 203 -12.66 4.98 3.06
N ASP A 204 -12.96 3.67 3.00
CA ASP A 204 -11.97 2.62 2.72
C ASP A 204 -11.54 2.60 1.22
N GLU A 205 -12.34 3.17 0.31
CA GLU A 205 -11.99 3.32 -1.11
C GLU A 205 -10.87 4.34 -1.31
N GLU A 206 -10.99 5.53 -0.72
CA GLU A 206 -9.97 6.58 -0.80
C GLU A 206 -8.60 6.09 -0.30
N VAL A 207 -8.59 5.31 0.78
CA VAL A 207 -7.36 4.71 1.32
C VAL A 207 -6.75 3.70 0.35
N SER A 208 -7.56 2.83 -0.27
CA SER A 208 -7.04 1.86 -1.25
C SER A 208 -6.49 2.55 -2.49
N LEU A 209 -7.17 3.59 -2.99
CA LEU A 209 -6.69 4.39 -4.11
C LEU A 209 -5.40 5.13 -3.79
N MET A 210 -5.26 5.67 -2.57
CA MET A 210 -4.03 6.29 -2.09
C MET A 210 -2.85 5.32 -2.17
N PHE A 211 -2.96 4.11 -1.62
CA PHE A 211 -1.85 3.13 -1.67
C PHE A 211 -1.59 2.60 -3.08
N ASN A 212 -2.61 2.48 -3.93
CA ASN A 212 -2.44 2.14 -5.34
C ASN A 212 -1.69 3.22 -6.13
N ARG A 213 -1.85 4.51 -5.77
CA ARG A 213 -1.06 5.61 -6.35
C ARG A 213 0.37 5.61 -5.82
N LEU A 214 0.54 5.52 -4.51
CA LEU A 214 1.86 5.46 -3.86
C LEU A 214 2.69 4.28 -4.38
N GLY A 215 2.09 3.11 -4.56
CA GLY A 215 2.77 1.91 -5.05
C GLY A 215 3.40 2.07 -6.44
N LYS A 216 2.76 2.84 -7.33
CA LYS A 216 3.22 3.01 -8.72
C LYS A 216 4.50 3.83 -8.85
N SER A 217 4.79 4.70 -7.89
CA SER A 217 5.96 5.59 -7.94
C SER A 217 7.19 4.99 -7.26
N ILE A 218 7.09 3.81 -6.63
CA ILE A 218 8.18 3.23 -5.84
C ILE A 218 9.13 2.44 -6.72
N LEU A 219 10.42 2.77 -6.59
CA LEU A 219 11.53 1.99 -7.14
C LEU A 219 12.14 1.20 -5.98
N THR A 220 11.85 -0.09 -5.94
CA THR A 220 12.36 -0.97 -4.90
C THR A 220 13.84 -1.27 -5.12
N SER A 221 14.61 -1.32 -4.03
CA SER A 221 16.05 -1.60 -4.05
C SER A 221 16.31 -3.10 -4.16
N SER A 222 17.48 -3.48 -4.70
CA SER A 222 17.98 -4.87 -4.64
C SER A 222 18.13 -5.39 -3.20
N LYS A 223 18.16 -4.50 -2.19
CA LYS A 223 18.18 -4.81 -0.76
C LYS A 223 16.81 -4.58 -0.10
N PHE A 224 15.74 -5.12 -0.68
CA PHE A 224 14.39 -5.00 -0.12
C PHE A 224 14.30 -5.55 1.32
N SER A 225 13.91 -4.68 2.25
CA SER A 225 13.92 -4.92 3.70
C SER A 225 13.01 -6.06 4.14
N TYR A 226 11.94 -6.35 3.37
CA TYR A 226 10.96 -7.39 3.70
C TYR A 226 11.10 -8.65 2.84
N SER A 227 12.21 -8.81 2.11
CA SER A 227 12.46 -9.99 1.26
C SER A 227 12.28 -11.32 2.01
N GLN A 228 12.87 -11.45 3.20
CA GLN A 228 12.70 -12.64 4.04
C GLN A 228 11.25 -12.82 4.51
N THR A 229 10.59 -11.74 4.94
CA THR A 229 9.17 -11.78 5.36
C THR A 229 8.28 -12.22 4.21
N PHE A 230 8.50 -11.70 3.00
CA PHE A 230 7.80 -12.11 1.78
C PHE A 230 8.01 -13.59 1.48
N ALA A 231 9.27 -14.05 1.54
CA ALA A 231 9.61 -15.45 1.34
C ALA A 231 8.87 -16.36 2.33
N ASP A 232 8.84 -16.00 3.61
CA ASP A 232 8.17 -16.79 4.65
C ASP A 232 6.64 -16.80 4.51
N VAL A 233 6.04 -15.65 4.16
CA VAL A 233 4.61 -15.53 3.85
C VAL A 233 4.25 -16.40 2.65
N ASN A 234 4.99 -16.28 1.55
CA ASN A 234 4.73 -17.03 0.33
C ASN A 234 4.96 -18.54 0.50
N LYS A 235 5.96 -18.94 1.28
CA LYS A 235 6.18 -20.34 1.65
C LYS A 235 5.00 -20.90 2.46
N HIS A 236 4.49 -20.14 3.43
CA HIS A 236 3.34 -20.54 4.23
C HIS A 236 2.07 -20.63 3.37
N TYR A 237 1.82 -19.63 2.53
CA TYR A 237 0.71 -19.58 1.57
C TYR A 237 0.73 -20.84 0.69
N ARG A 238 1.82 -21.08 -0.04
CA ARG A 238 1.97 -22.25 -0.93
C ARG A 238 1.76 -23.57 -0.19
N ARG A 239 2.35 -23.72 1.00
CA ARG A 239 2.19 -24.94 1.81
C ARG A 239 0.72 -25.19 2.19
N ARG A 240 -0.01 -24.14 2.55
CA ARG A 240 -1.40 -24.26 3.01
C ARG A 240 -2.36 -24.49 1.86
N THR A 241 -2.18 -23.79 0.75
CA THR A 241 -2.95 -24.01 -0.48
C THR A 241 -2.76 -25.45 -0.98
N LYS A 242 -1.53 -25.96 -1.03
CA LYS A 242 -1.27 -27.38 -1.38
C LYS A 242 -1.98 -28.36 -0.44
N LYS A 243 -1.98 -28.11 0.87
CA LYS A 243 -2.71 -28.95 1.85
C LYS A 243 -4.22 -28.91 1.62
N TRP A 244 -4.78 -27.74 1.34
CA TRP A 244 -6.21 -27.57 1.10
C TRP A 244 -6.65 -28.26 -0.19
N VAL A 245 -5.89 -28.09 -1.27
CA VAL A 245 -6.12 -28.80 -2.54
C VAL A 245 -6.03 -30.31 -2.32
N ALA A 246 -5.01 -30.81 -1.61
CA ALA A 246 -4.89 -32.24 -1.31
C ALA A 246 -6.06 -32.76 -0.44
N LYS A 247 -6.56 -31.96 0.51
CA LYS A 247 -7.73 -32.31 1.32
C LYS A 247 -9.01 -32.33 0.49
N LEU A 248 -9.22 -31.35 -0.37
CA LEU A 248 -10.39 -31.28 -1.24
C LEU A 248 -10.40 -32.45 -2.25
N TRP A 249 -9.23 -32.74 -2.85
CA TRP A 249 -9.06 -33.94 -3.67
C TRP A 249 -9.38 -35.22 -2.90
N ARG A 250 -8.98 -35.29 -1.63
CA ARG A 250 -9.32 -36.42 -0.77
C ARG A 250 -10.82 -36.47 -0.50
N ASP A 251 -11.36 -35.49 0.21
CA ASP A 251 -12.71 -35.58 0.77
C ASP A 251 -13.82 -35.62 -0.31
N TYR A 252 -13.60 -35.01 -1.47
CA TYR A 252 -14.62 -34.91 -2.54
C TYR A 252 -14.30 -35.73 -3.80
N PHE A 253 -13.03 -35.89 -4.15
CA PHE A 253 -12.61 -36.52 -5.41
C PHE A 253 -11.83 -37.84 -5.21
N ASN A 254 -11.94 -38.45 -4.02
CA ASN A 254 -11.29 -39.72 -3.69
C ASN A 254 -11.74 -40.91 -4.56
N SER A 255 -12.90 -40.82 -5.21
CA SER A 255 -13.43 -41.89 -6.06
C SER A 255 -13.64 -41.41 -7.50
N PRO A 256 -13.27 -42.22 -8.51
CA PRO A 256 -13.58 -41.93 -9.91
C PRO A 256 -15.07 -41.65 -10.14
N TRP A 257 -15.94 -42.31 -9.37
CA TRP A 257 -17.39 -42.14 -9.46
C TRP A 257 -17.89 -40.78 -8.95
N SER A 258 -17.24 -40.19 -7.94
CA SER A 258 -17.57 -38.84 -7.47
C SER A 258 -17.27 -37.78 -8.54
N ILE A 259 -16.18 -37.96 -9.29
CA ILE A 259 -15.84 -37.09 -10.43
C ILE A 259 -16.92 -37.24 -11.52
N LEU A 260 -17.31 -38.47 -11.85
CA LEU A 260 -18.33 -38.73 -12.86
C LEU A 260 -19.70 -38.15 -12.46
N LYS A 261 -20.09 -38.28 -11.19
CA LYS A 261 -21.34 -37.69 -10.66
C LYS A 261 -21.32 -36.17 -10.71
N PHE A 262 -20.20 -35.54 -10.37
CA PHE A 262 -20.05 -34.09 -10.47
C PHE A 262 -20.16 -33.62 -11.93
N LEU A 263 -19.47 -34.28 -12.86
CA LEU A 263 -19.55 -33.96 -14.29
C LEU A 263 -20.96 -34.14 -14.87
N ALA A 264 -21.65 -35.22 -14.49
CA ALA A 264 -23.04 -35.45 -14.91
C ALA A 264 -23.99 -34.35 -14.40
N ALA A 265 -23.84 -33.91 -13.15
CA ALA A 265 -24.65 -32.83 -12.59
C ALA A 265 -24.40 -31.49 -13.31
N VAL A 266 -23.14 -31.17 -13.65
CA VAL A 266 -22.80 -29.97 -14.43
C VAL A 266 -23.39 -30.04 -15.84
N ALA A 267 -23.33 -31.19 -16.51
CA ALA A 267 -23.92 -31.37 -17.83
C ALA A 267 -25.45 -31.20 -17.82
N LEU A 268 -26.14 -31.74 -16.80
CA LEU A 268 -27.58 -31.57 -16.63
C LEU A 268 -27.95 -30.10 -16.38
N LEU A 269 -27.18 -29.36 -15.57
CA LEU A 269 -27.38 -27.92 -15.38
C LEU A 269 -27.19 -27.14 -16.69
N ALA A 270 -26.16 -27.46 -17.46
CA ALA A 270 -25.92 -26.83 -18.75
C ALA A 270 -27.08 -27.09 -19.74
N LEU A 271 -27.59 -28.33 -19.79
CA LEU A 271 -28.76 -28.69 -20.59
C LEU A 271 -30.02 -27.93 -20.14
N ALA A 272 -30.26 -27.83 -18.83
CA ALA A 272 -31.40 -27.07 -18.29
C ALA A 272 -31.30 -25.58 -18.63
N PHE A 273 -30.11 -25.00 -18.58
CA PHE A 273 -29.86 -23.63 -19.05
C PHE A 273 -30.14 -23.49 -20.54
N LEU A 274 -29.63 -24.40 -21.36
CA LEU A 274 -29.85 -24.38 -22.81
C LEU A 274 -31.33 -24.49 -23.15
N GLN A 275 -32.05 -25.41 -22.49
CA GLN A 275 -33.49 -25.60 -22.66
C GLN A 275 -34.24 -24.33 -22.31
N THR A 276 -33.94 -23.73 -21.15
CA THR A 276 -34.57 -22.49 -20.69
C THR A 276 -34.31 -21.35 -21.68
N PHE A 277 -33.07 -21.23 -22.17
CA PHE A 277 -32.71 -20.24 -23.19
C PHE A 277 -33.52 -20.43 -24.48
N TYR A 278 -33.61 -21.66 -25.01
CA TYR A 278 -34.39 -21.95 -26.21
C TYR A 278 -35.89 -21.68 -26.02
N THR A 279 -36.45 -22.03 -24.85
CA THR A 279 -37.87 -21.75 -24.54
C THR A 279 -38.13 -20.24 -24.53
N VAL A 280 -37.30 -19.47 -23.83
CA VAL A 280 -37.42 -17.99 -23.78
C VAL A 280 -37.21 -17.37 -25.16
N TYR A 281 -36.20 -17.81 -25.90
CA TYR A 281 -35.93 -17.32 -27.25
C TYR A 281 -37.10 -17.58 -28.20
N SER A 282 -37.69 -18.78 -28.15
CA SER A 282 -38.86 -19.14 -28.96
C SER A 282 -40.12 -18.35 -28.60
N TYR A 283 -40.24 -17.94 -27.34
CA TYR A 283 -41.35 -17.10 -26.86
C TYR A 283 -41.25 -15.66 -27.40
N TYR A 284 -40.04 -15.09 -27.46
CA TYR A 284 -39.82 -13.73 -27.95
C TYR A 284 -39.66 -13.63 -29.47
N ASN A 285 -39.30 -14.72 -30.15
CA ASN A 285 -39.26 -14.82 -31.62
C ASN A 285 -40.25 -15.90 -32.13
N PRO A 286 -41.57 -15.70 -31.95
CA PRO A 286 -42.55 -16.63 -32.49
C PRO A 286 -42.47 -16.61 -34.02
N LYS A 287 -42.39 -17.79 -34.64
CA LYS A 287 -42.47 -17.90 -36.11
C LYS A 287 -43.83 -17.37 -36.56
N THR A 288 -43.84 -16.26 -37.28
CA THR A 288 -45.02 -15.80 -38.02
C THR A 288 -45.28 -16.80 -39.14
N ASN A 289 -46.17 -17.76 -38.92
CA ASN A 289 -46.67 -18.61 -40.00
C ASN A 289 -47.53 -17.75 -40.93
N SER A 290 -46.92 -17.19 -41.98
CA SER A 290 -47.60 -16.61 -43.12
C SER A 290 -48.17 -17.72 -44.01
N ASN A 291 -49.20 -18.41 -43.56
CA ASN A 291 -50.04 -19.23 -44.42
C ASN A 291 -51.40 -18.54 -44.49
N GLY A 292 -51.60 -17.76 -45.55
CA GLY A 292 -52.89 -17.16 -45.89
C GLY A 292 -53.95 -18.23 -46.12
N PRO A 293 -55.24 -17.89 -45.93
CA PRO A 293 -56.31 -18.86 -46.13
C PRO A 293 -56.42 -19.23 -47.62
N PRO A 294 -56.78 -20.47 -47.95
CA PRO A 294 -57.00 -20.84 -49.34
C PRO A 294 -58.21 -20.08 -49.87
N SER A 295 -58.02 -19.33 -50.96
CA SER A 295 -59.11 -18.78 -51.77
C SER A 295 -59.94 -19.94 -52.31
N GLY A 296 -61.20 -20.03 -51.86
CA GLY A 296 -62.17 -20.94 -52.44
C GLY A 296 -62.65 -20.44 -53.79
N SER A 297 -62.52 -21.29 -54.80
CA SER A 297 -63.45 -21.46 -55.94
C SER A 297 -62.96 -22.63 -56.77
#